data_AF-A0A968PYU7-F1
#
_entry.id   AF-A0A968PYU7-F1
#
_cell.length_a   1.000
_cell.length_b   1.000
_cell.length_c   1.000
_cell.angle_alpha   90.00
_cell.angle_beta   90.00
_cell.angle_gamma   90.00
#
_symmetry.space_group_name_H-M   'P 1'
#
loop_
_entity.id
_entity.type
_entity.pdbx_description
1 polymer ?
#
loop_
_entity_poly.entity_id
_entity_poly.type
_entity_poly.pdbx_seq_one_letter_code
_entity_poly.pdbx_strand_id
1 'polypeptide(L)'
;MANCGDRANCWRTPTNNWRAARGSLQAQLEAQGYILTDVTSAVLGIDTGVQVYTVTRPGEEDYYLSLVSVQDGVLYTMAPQPITRDELETLQRL
;
A
#
# COMPACT_ATOMS: atom_id res chain seq x y z
N MET A 1 -0.39 3.79 18.57
CA MET A 1 0.65 3.92 17.53
C MET A 1 0.47 2.74 16.59
N ALA A 2 0.36 3.01 15.28
CA ALA A 2 0.14 2.09 14.13
C ALA A 2 -0.59 0.76 14.43
N ASN A 3 -1.92 0.69 14.24
CA ASN A 3 -2.67 -0.57 14.33
C ASN A 3 -2.50 -1.42 13.04
N CYS A 4 -1.25 -1.78 12.72
CA CYS A 4 -0.91 -2.68 11.62
C CYS A 4 -0.64 -4.12 12.09
N GLY A 5 -1.03 -4.45 13.33
CA GLY A 5 -0.55 -5.66 14.01
C GLY A 5 0.97 -5.63 14.16
N ASP A 6 1.63 -6.75 13.86
CA ASP A 6 3.07 -6.96 14.03
C ASP A 6 3.91 -6.63 12.78
N ARG A 7 3.31 -6.03 11.75
CA ARG A 7 4.02 -5.77 10.49
C ARG A 7 5.02 -4.63 10.63
N ALA A 8 6.30 -4.95 10.40
CA ALA A 8 7.33 -3.96 10.12
C ALA A 8 6.93 -3.13 8.88
N ASN A 9 7.28 -1.84 8.88
CA ASN A 9 7.04 -0.92 7.76
C ASN A 9 5.55 -0.78 7.36
N CYS A 10 4.66 -0.79 8.36
CA CYS A 10 3.26 -0.48 8.17
C CYS A 10 2.84 0.74 9.00
N TRP A 11 2.03 1.62 8.39
CA TRP A 11 1.47 2.78 9.05
C TRP A 11 0.03 3.04 8.61
N ARG A 12 -0.73 3.72 9.48
CA ARG A 12 -2.12 4.13 9.22
C ARG A 12 -2.21 5.63 9.08
N THR A 13 -2.94 6.09 8.07
CA THR A 13 -3.35 7.49 7.95
C THR A 13 -4.85 7.60 8.21
N PRO A 14 -5.30 8.46 9.15
CA PRO A 14 -6.72 8.65 9.43
C PRO A 14 -7.34 9.48 8.31
N THR A 15 -7.91 8.80 7.32
CA THR A 15 -8.60 9.45 6.19
C THR A 15 -9.67 8.54 5.61
N ASN A 16 -10.87 9.09 5.40
CA ASN A 16 -11.97 8.36 4.78
C ASN A 16 -11.88 8.38 3.24
N ASN A 17 -10.91 9.09 2.68
CA ASN A 17 -10.70 9.22 1.24
C ASN A 17 -9.39 8.56 0.82
N TRP A 18 -9.43 7.24 0.65
CA TRP A 18 -8.27 6.46 0.26
C TRP A 18 -7.74 6.82 -1.13
N ARG A 19 -8.60 7.27 -2.04
CA ARG A 19 -8.19 7.71 -3.39
C ARG A 19 -7.34 8.97 -3.35
N ALA A 20 -7.72 9.95 -2.51
CA ALA A 20 -6.91 11.14 -2.31
C ALA A 20 -5.58 10.79 -1.63
N ALA A 21 -5.63 9.94 -0.60
CA ALA A 21 -4.45 9.49 0.13
C ALA A 21 -3.45 8.73 -0.78
N ARG A 22 -3.97 7.92 -1.70
CA ARG A 22 -3.21 7.26 -2.79
C ARG A 22 -2.54 8.28 -3.69
N GLY A 23 -3.29 9.25 -4.22
CA GLY A 23 -2.76 10.27 -5.12
C GLY A 23 -1.66 11.12 -4.48
N SER A 24 -1.83 11.51 -3.22
CA SER A 24 -0.81 12.25 -2.47
C SER A 24 0.47 11.44 -2.25
N LEU A 25 0.35 10.15 -1.89
CA LEU A 25 1.53 9.30 -1.69
C LEU A 25 2.28 9.06 -2.99
N GLN A 26 1.56 8.78 -4.08
CA GLN A 26 2.15 8.61 -5.40
C GLN A 26 2.95 9.85 -5.81
N ALA A 27 2.35 11.04 -5.70
CA ALA A 27 3.02 12.29 -6.05
C ALA A 27 4.28 12.55 -5.20
N GLN A 28 4.26 12.20 -3.91
CA GLN A 28 5.42 12.35 -3.03
C GLN A 28 6.57 11.41 -3.41
N LEU A 29 6.27 10.16 -3.72
CA LEU A 29 7.28 9.17 -4.11
C LEU A 29 7.86 9.49 -5.51
N GLU A 30 7.02 9.88 -6.46
CA GLU A 30 7.47 10.34 -7.78
C GLU A 30 8.38 11.58 -7.67
N ALA A 31 8.04 12.54 -6.79
CA ALA A 31 8.88 13.72 -6.53
C ALA A 31 10.25 13.37 -5.91
N GLN A 32 10.37 12.22 -5.26
CA GLN A 32 11.63 11.71 -4.70
C GLN A 32 12.43 10.87 -5.71
N GLY A 33 11.88 10.66 -6.91
CA GLY A 33 12.50 9.90 -7.99
C GLY A 33 12.20 8.39 -7.96
N TYR A 34 11.19 7.97 -7.21
CA TYR A 34 10.68 6.60 -7.30
C TYR A 34 9.71 6.45 -8.47
N ILE A 35 9.70 5.26 -9.07
CA ILE A 35 8.77 4.88 -10.12
C ILE A 35 7.75 3.92 -9.51
N LEU A 36 6.47 4.23 -9.64
CA LEU A 36 5.39 3.37 -9.16
C LEU A 36 4.68 2.73 -10.35
N THR A 37 4.55 1.40 -10.31
CA THR A 37 3.79 0.63 -11.30
C THR A 37 2.61 -0.05 -10.62
N ASP A 38 1.39 0.26 -11.06
CA ASP A 38 0.18 -0.42 -10.56
C ASP A 38 0.17 -1.89 -10.98
N VAL A 39 0.16 -2.79 -10.00
CA VAL A 39 0.12 -4.24 -10.20
C VAL A 39 -1.08 -4.88 -9.49
N THR A 40 -2.07 -4.08 -9.08
CA THR A 40 -3.21 -4.53 -8.25
C THR A 40 -3.95 -5.70 -8.87
N SER A 41 -4.35 -5.58 -10.15
CA SER A 41 -5.12 -6.63 -10.84
C SER A 41 -4.29 -7.90 -11.07
N ALA A 42 -2.97 -7.77 -11.25
CA ALA A 42 -2.06 -8.91 -11.40
C ALA A 42 -1.83 -9.67 -10.08
N VAL A 43 -1.81 -8.95 -8.95
CA VAL A 43 -1.56 -9.54 -7.62
C VAL A 43 -2.83 -10.11 -7.00
N LEU A 44 -3.95 -9.38 -7.04
CA LEU A 44 -5.14 -9.71 -6.23
C LEU A 44 -6.39 -10.07 -7.04
N GLY A 45 -6.40 -9.75 -8.34
CA GLY A 45 -7.55 -9.98 -9.22
C GLY A 45 -8.83 -9.27 -8.77
N ILE A 46 -8.71 -8.20 -7.97
CA ILE A 46 -9.80 -7.37 -7.45
C ILE A 46 -9.44 -5.88 -7.55
N ASP A 47 -10.46 -5.04 -7.74
CA ASP A 47 -10.28 -3.58 -7.96
C ASP A 47 -10.87 -2.70 -6.85
N THR A 48 -11.40 -3.27 -5.76
CA THR A 48 -12.13 -2.49 -4.74
C THR A 48 -11.44 -2.48 -3.39
N GLY A 49 -11.15 -1.28 -2.89
CA GLY A 49 -10.67 -1.05 -1.51
C GLY A 49 -9.19 -1.38 -1.27
N VAL A 50 -8.44 -1.74 -2.31
CA VAL A 50 -7.00 -2.02 -2.23
C VAL A 50 -6.28 -1.50 -3.46
N GLN A 51 -5.00 -1.19 -3.29
CA GLN A 51 -4.11 -0.80 -4.38
C GLN A 51 -2.71 -1.37 -4.09
N VAL A 52 -2.09 -2.00 -5.07
CA VAL A 52 -0.72 -2.55 -4.95
C VAL A 52 0.15 -1.92 -6.03
N TYR A 53 1.29 -1.39 -5.61
CA TYR A 53 2.31 -0.85 -6.49
C TYR A 53 3.60 -1.62 -6.32
N THR A 54 4.30 -1.86 -7.44
CA THR A 54 5.75 -2.06 -7.41
C THR A 54 6.40 -0.69 -7.38
N VAL A 55 7.33 -0.47 -6.44
CA VAL A 55 8.08 0.76 -6.28
C VAL A 55 9.54 0.48 -6.59
N THR A 56 10.09 1.19 -7.58
CA THR A 56 11.46 0.99 -8.05
C THR A 56 12.23 2.30 -8.04
N ARG A 57 13.53 2.22 -7.76
CA ARG A 57 14.45 3.37 -7.84
C ARG A 57 15.85 2.89 -8.22
N PRO A 58 16.54 3.56 -9.17
CA PRO A 58 17.88 3.14 -9.56
C PRO A 58 18.84 3.09 -8.38
N GLY A 59 19.46 1.93 -8.15
CA GLY A 59 20.43 1.71 -7.07
C GLY A 59 19.83 1.32 -5.73
N GLU A 60 18.51 1.15 -5.63
CA GLU A 60 17.81 0.64 -4.44
C GLU A 60 17.11 -0.68 -4.75
N GLU A 61 16.81 -1.46 -3.71
CA GLU A 61 16.03 -2.69 -3.86
C GLU A 61 14.55 -2.34 -4.13
N ASP A 62 13.99 -2.99 -5.13
CA ASP A 62 12.57 -2.86 -5.46
C ASP A 62 11.71 -3.43 -4.31
N TYR A 63 10.58 -2.78 -4.05
CA TYR A 63 9.63 -3.24 -3.04
C TYR A 63 8.19 -3.05 -3.49
N TYR A 64 7.28 -3.69 -2.78
CA TYR A 64 5.84 -3.57 -2.98
C TYR A 64 5.24 -2.65 -1.93
N LEU A 65 4.46 -1.69 -2.39
CA LEU A 65 3.67 -0.79 -1.56
C LEU A 65 2.20 -1.15 -1.74
N SER A 66 1.54 -1.54 -0.66
CA SER A 66 0.10 -1.81 -0.65
C SER A 66 -0.64 -0.76 0.16
N LEU A 67 -1.74 -0.24 -0.39
CA LEU A 67 -2.67 0.65 0.28
C LEU A 67 -3.98 -0.11 0.47
N VAL A 68 -4.41 -0.21 1.72
CA VAL A 68 -5.61 -0.97 2.10
C VAL A 68 -6.58 -0.02 2.79
N SER A 69 -7.77 0.11 2.22
CA SER A 69 -8.86 0.83 2.88
C SER A 69 -9.39 -0.02 4.04
N VAL A 70 -9.42 0.57 5.23
CA VAL A 70 -9.90 -0.05 6.47
C VAL A 70 -10.92 0.85 7.17
N GLN A 71 -11.59 0.37 8.21
CA GLN A 71 -12.70 1.09 8.84
C GLN A 71 -12.31 2.49 9.36
N ASP A 72 -11.13 2.64 9.99
CA ASP A 72 -10.63 3.93 10.48
C ASP A 72 -9.47 4.50 9.66
N GLY A 73 -9.48 4.29 8.33
CA GLY A 73 -8.61 5.02 7.41
C GLY A 73 -7.95 4.16 6.35
N VAL A 74 -6.68 4.45 6.08
CA VAL A 74 -5.88 3.72 5.08
C VAL A 74 -4.64 3.17 5.73
N LEU A 75 -4.42 1.87 5.57
CA LEU A 75 -3.17 1.21 5.92
C LEU A 75 -2.23 1.21 4.72
N TYR A 76 -0.97 1.46 5.00
CA TYR A 76 0.12 1.40 4.05
C TYR A 76 1.09 0.35 4.52
N THR A 77 1.48 -0.58 3.66
CA THR A 77 2.46 -1.62 3.97
C THR A 77 3.54 -1.66 2.90
N MET A 78 4.80 -1.73 3.32
CA MET A 78 5.94 -1.96 2.43
C MET A 78 6.52 -3.35 2.69
N ALA A 79 6.71 -4.13 1.62
CA ALA A 79 7.26 -5.48 1.72
C ALA A 79 8.08 -5.84 0.47
N PRO A 80 9.08 -6.74 0.58
CA PRO A 80 9.85 -7.23 -0.56
C PRO A 80 9.02 -8.15 -1.48
N GLN A 81 7.86 -8.61 -1.01
CA GLN A 81 6.93 -9.46 -1.76
C GLN A 81 5.55 -8.79 -1.83
N PRO A 82 4.76 -9.07 -2.90
CA PRO A 82 3.42 -8.51 -3.01
C PRO A 82 2.51 -9.07 -1.91
N ILE A 83 1.57 -8.24 -1.45
CA ILE A 83 0.57 -8.66 -0.47
C ILE A 83 -0.29 -9.81 -1.01
N THR A 84 -0.57 -10.80 -0.17
CA THR A 84 -1.47 -11.90 -0.54
C THR A 84 -2.93 -11.59 -0.20
N ARG A 85 -3.87 -12.39 -0.73
CA ARG A 85 -5.29 -12.25 -0.39
C ARG A 85 -5.56 -12.47 1.10
N ASP A 86 -4.96 -13.50 1.71
CA ASP A 86 -5.14 -13.80 3.14
C ASP A 86 -4.63 -12.66 4.04
N GLU A 87 -3.51 -12.06 3.65
CA GLU A 87 -2.94 -10.91 4.34
C GLU A 87 -3.84 -9.68 4.22
N LEU A 88 -4.39 -9.44 3.03
CA LEU A 88 -5.36 -8.37 2.80
C LEU A 88 -6.60 -8.53 3.68
N GLU A 89 -7.19 -9.73 3.72
CA GLU A 89 -8.35 -10.01 4.56
C GLU A 89 -8.05 -9.81 6.05
N THR A 90 -6.84 -10.12 6.48
CA THR A 90 -6.38 -9.88 7.85
C THR A 90 -6.33 -8.38 8.14
N LEU A 91 -5.77 -7.58 7.23
CA LEU A 91 -5.67 -6.12 7.40
C LEU A 91 -7.02 -5.42 7.37
N GLN A 92 -7.96 -5.89 6.54
CA GLN A 92 -9.30 -5.30 6.43
C GLN A 92 -10.17 -5.52 7.68
N ARG A 93 -9.79 -6.45 8.56
CA ARG A 93 -10.47 -6.72 9.84
C ARG A 93 -9.96 -5.87 11.00
N LEU A 94 -8.95 -5.01 10.78
CA LEU A 94 -8.35 -4.10 11.78
C LEU A 94 -9.09 -2.76 11.88
#